data_AF-A0A1C5WI13-F1
#
_entry.id   AF-A0A1C5WI13-F1
#
_cell.length_a   1.000
_cell.length_b   1.000
_cell.length_c   1.000
_cell.angle_alpha   90.00
_cell.angle_beta   90.00
_cell.angle_gamma   90.00
#
_symmetry.space_group_name_H-M   'P 1'
#
loop_
_entity.id
_entity.type
_entity.pdbx_description
1 polymer ?
#
loop_
_entity_poly.entity_id
_entity_poly.type
_entity_poly.pdbx_seq_one_letter_code
_entity_poly.pdbx_strand_id
1 'polypeptide(L)' 'MSEKEIQKKIVEQSGAIAKAICRGKDVELRKSASGVSVAEVSKRVVAK' A
#
# COMPACT_ATOMS: atom_id res chain seq x y z
N MET A 1 -13.41 -10.83 -6.38
CA MET A 1 -11.98 -11.18 -6.49
C MET A 1 -11.68 -12.32 -5.56
N SER A 2 -11.08 -13.35 -6.12
CA SER A 2 -10.43 -14.43 -5.38
C SER A 2 -9.16 -13.93 -4.68
N GLU A 3 -8.69 -14.69 -3.69
CA GLU A 3 -7.41 -14.45 -3.02
C GLU A 3 -6.24 -14.35 -4.03
N LYS A 4 -6.26 -15.20 -5.06
CA LYS A 4 -5.25 -15.23 -6.12
C LYS A 4 -5.18 -13.92 -6.92
N GLU A 5 -6.32 -13.28 -7.17
CA GLU A 5 -6.37 -11.97 -7.84
C GLU A 5 -5.87 -10.84 -6.93
N ILE A 6 -6.18 -10.92 -5.63
CA ILE A 6 -5.66 -9.97 -4.62
C ILE A 6 -4.14 -10.07 -4.55
N GLN A 7 -3.61 -11.29 -4.46
CA GLN A 7 -2.16 -11.53 -4.44
C GLN A 7 -1.48 -10.95 -5.67
N LYS A 8 -2.03 -11.19 -6.87
CA LYS A 8 -1.49 -10.62 -8.12
C LYS A 8 -1.41 -9.10 -8.07
N LYS A 9 -2.48 -8.43 -7.61
CA LYS A 9 -2.51 -6.96 -7.50
C LYS A 9 -1.51 -6.40 -6.49
N ILE A 10 -1.31 -7.09 -5.37
CA ILE A 10 -0.29 -6.71 -4.39
C ILE A 10 1.11 -6.80 -5.00
N VAL A 11 1.40 -7.88 -5.73
CA VAL A 11 2.69 -8.05 -6.42
C VAL A 11 2.89 -7.00 -7.52
N GLU A 12 1.85 -6.66 -8.28
CA GLU A 12 1.89 -5.59 -9.30
C GLU A 12 2.23 -4.22 -8.68
N GLN A 13 1.81 -3.96 -7.43
CA GLN A 13 2.09 -2.72 -6.71
C GLN A 13 3.38 -2.76 -5.89
N SER A 14 4.11 -3.88 -5.88
CA SER A 14 5.30 -4.09 -5.03
C SER A 14 6.38 -3.01 -5.21
N GLY A 15 6.61 -2.53 -6.44
CA GLY A 15 7.57 -1.46 -6.71
C GLY A 15 7.17 -0.13 -6.07
N ALA A 16 5.88 0.21 -6.06
CA ALA A 16 5.38 1.42 -5.41
C ALA A 16 5.51 1.32 -3.88
N ILE A 17 5.22 0.14 -3.31
CA ILE A 17 5.41 -0.16 -1.89
C ILE A 17 6.89 0.00 -1.51
N ALA A 18 7.80 -0.66 -2.24
CA ALA A 18 9.23 -0.57 -1.99
C ALA A 18 9.74 0.88 -2.07
N LYS A 19 9.28 1.65 -3.07
CA LYS A 19 9.65 3.06 -3.23
C LYS A 19 9.18 3.92 -2.06
N ALA A 20 7.96 3.71 -1.55
CA ALA A 20 7.44 4.45 -0.40
C ALA A 20 8.21 4.12 0.89
N ILE A 21 8.45 2.83 1.14
CA ILE A 21 9.24 2.36 2.31
C ILE A 21 10.67 2.91 2.25
N CYS A 22 11.31 2.88 1.08
CA CYS A 22 12.67 3.43 0.89
C CYS A 22 12.75 4.94 1.15
N ARG A 23 11.64 5.67 0.97
CA ARG A 23 11.51 7.11 1.32
C ARG A 23 11.19 7.35 2.79
N GLY A 24 11.16 6.30 3.63
CA GLY A 24 10.85 6.40 5.06
C GLY A 24 9.36 6.60 5.36
N LYS A 25 8.48 6.29 4.42
CA LYS A 25 7.02 6.35 4.62
C LYS A 25 6.47 4.95 4.82
N ASP A 26 5.46 4.84 5.69
CA ASP A 26 4.67 3.62 5.79
C ASP A 26 3.63 3.57 4.66
N VAL A 27 3.09 2.38 4.39
CA VAL A 27 2.01 2.18 3.42
C VAL A 27 0.86 1.38 4.03
N GLU A 28 -0.35 1.65 3.58
CA GLU A 28 -1.56 0.92 3.94
C GLU A 28 -2.15 0.27 2.67
N LEU A 29 -2.55 -1.01 2.78
CA LEU A 29 -3.28 -1.72 1.74
C LEU A 29 -4.78 -1.64 2.01
N ARG A 30 -5.54 -1.07 1.08
CA ARG A 30 -7.00 -0.94 1.19
C ARG A 30 -7.68 -1.75 0.10
N LYS A 31 -8.78 -2.42 0.48
CA LYS A 31 -9.68 -3.02 -0.49
C LYS A 31 -10.51 -1.93 -1.15
N SER A 32 -10.57 -1.94 -2.47
CA SER A 32 -11.36 -1.01 -3.29
C SER A 32 -12.25 -1.77 -4.27
N ALA A 33 -13.21 -1.08 -4.90
CA ALA A 33 -14.07 -1.68 -5.91
C ALA A 33 -13.27 -2.24 -7.11
N SER A 34 -12.15 -1.61 -7.45
CA SER A 34 -11.21 -2.03 -8.49
C SER A 34 -10.15 -3.01 -7.98
N GLY A 35 -10.04 -3.24 -6.67
CA GLY A 35 -9.28 -4.35 -6.11
C GLY A 35 -8.53 -4.02 -4.82
N VAL A 36 -7.21 -3.84 -4.93
CA VAL A 36 -6.33 -3.41 -3.84
C VAL A 36 -5.70 -2.08 -4.24
N SER A 37 -5.66 -1.14 -3.30
CA SER A 37 -5.03 0.17 -3.46
C SER A 37 -3.99 0.38 -2.37
N VAL A 38 -2.82 0.90 -2.74
CA VAL A 38 -1.75 1.28 -1.81
C VAL A 38 -1.86 2.77 -1.51
N ALA A 39 -1.88 3.16 -0.24
CA ALA A 39 -1.82 4.55 0.20
C ALA A 39 -0.58 4.80 1.05
N GLU A 40 0.14 5.90 0.80
CA GLU A 40 1.23 6.34 1.67
C GLU A 40 0.66 6.90 2.98
N VAL A 41 1.19 6.43 4.11
CA VAL A 41 0.84 6.93 5.44
C VAL A 41 1.92 7.91 5.88
N SER A 42 1.57 9.20 5.90
CA SER A 42 2.41 10.20 6.55
C SER A 42 2.25 10.06 8.06
N LYS A 43 3.32 9.69 8.77
CA LYS A 43 3.41 9.89 10.22
C LYS A 43 3.46 11.38 10.48
N ARG A 44 2.30 12.04 10.53
CA ARG A 44 2.20 13.30 11.27
C ARG A 44 2.45 12.91 12.71
N VAL A 45 3.67 13.14 13.19
CA VAL A 45 3.99 13.08 14.61
C VAL A 45 3.06 14.10 15.25
N VAL A 46 2.03 13.63 15.93
CA VAL A 46 1.26 14.49 16.83
C VAL A 46 2.20 14.71 18.00
N ALA A 47 3.08 15.70 17.88
CA ALA A 47 3.89 16.17 18.99
C ALA A 47 2.89 16.62 20.06
N LYS A 48 2.90 15.92 21.19
CA LYS A 48 2.04 16.18 22.34
C LYS A 48 2.77 17.12 23.28
#